data_AF-A0A3G4W5M2-F1
#
_entry.id   AF-A0A3G4W5M2-F1
#
_cell.length_a   1.000
_cell.length_b   1.000
_cell.length_c   1.000
_cell.angle_alpha   90.00
_cell.angle_beta   90.00
_cell.angle_gamma   90.00
#
_symmetry.space_group_name_H-M   'P 1'
#
loop_
_entity.id
_entity.type
_entity.pdbx_description
1 polymer ?
#
loop_
_entity_poly.entity_id
_entity_poly.type
_entity_poly.pdbx_seq_one_letter_code
_entity_poly.pdbx_strand_id
1 'polypeptide(L)' 'MSAAHTGEVQRQHLTDAGLSVRDLPELCDVDTPADADRVAAAAPRTRFATLHHGLCAVTR' A
#
# COMPACT_ATOMS: atom_id res chain seq x y z
N MET A 1 -12.57 -7.89 -2.38
CA MET A 1 -11.60 -6.99 -3.03
C MET A 1 -12.28 -5.67 -3.31
N SER A 2 -11.59 -4.56 -3.10
CA SER A 2 -12.08 -3.23 -3.48
C SER A 2 -12.08 -3.07 -5.00
N ALA A 3 -12.93 -2.19 -5.52
CA ALA A 3 -12.91 -1.76 -6.91
C ALA A 3 -12.25 -0.38 -7.01
N ALA A 4 -11.86 0.04 -8.22
CA ALA A 4 -11.21 1.33 -8.45
C ALA A 4 -12.00 2.53 -7.88
N HIS A 5 -13.34 2.44 -7.88
CA HIS A 5 -14.23 3.50 -7.39
C HIS A 5 -14.55 3.41 -5.89
N THR A 6 -14.10 2.37 -5.18
CA THR A 6 -14.46 2.16 -3.76
C THR A 6 -13.96 3.31 -2.89
N GLY A 7 -12.76 3.83 -3.14
CA GLY A 7 -12.21 4.96 -2.38
C GLY A 7 -13.02 6.25 -2.56
N GLU A 8 -13.43 6.55 -3.80
CA GLU A 8 -14.25 7.72 -4.12
C GLU A 8 -15.62 7.67 -3.44
N VAL A 9 -16.34 6.54 -3.58
CA VAL A 9 -17.64 6.33 -2.93
C VAL A 9 -17.51 6.46 -1.41
N GLN A 10 -16.45 5.88 -0.84
CA GLN A 10 -16.29 5.88 0.60
C GLN A 10 -15.90 7.26 1.15
N ARG A 11 -15.15 8.05 0.39
CA ARG A 11 -14.90 9.45 0.69
C ARG A 11 -16.20 10.26 0.71
N GLN A 12 -17.03 10.09 -0.31
CA GLN A 12 -18.31 10.81 -0.44
C GLN A 12 -19.20 10.55 0.78
N HIS A 13 -19.32 9.28 1.21
CA HIS A 13 -20.08 8.93 2.41
C HIS A 13 -19.55 9.61 3.69
N LEU A 14 -18.24 9.68 3.86
CA LEU A 14 -17.64 10.33 5.04
C LEU A 14 -17.91 11.84 5.04
N THR A 15 -17.81 12.49 3.88
CA THR A 15 -18.09 13.92 3.76
C THR A 15 -19.57 14.24 3.93
N ASP A 16 -20.47 13.40 3.40
CA ASP A 16 -21.93 13.55 3.55
C ASP A 16 -22.38 13.37 5.00
N ALA A 17 -21.63 12.57 5.77
CA ALA A 17 -21.83 12.42 7.21
C ALA A 17 -21.28 13.62 8.04
N GLY A 18 -20.70 14.64 7.39
CA GLY A 18 -20.13 15.82 8.06
C GLY A 18 -18.76 15.58 8.71
N LEU A 19 -18.06 14.49 8.36
CA LEU A 19 -16.73 14.20 8.90
C LEU A 19 -15.66 15.00 8.18
N SER A 20 -14.63 15.42 8.92
CA SER A 20 -13.43 16.01 8.34
C SER A 20 -12.54 14.94 7.74
N VAL A 21 -12.37 14.96 6.42
CA VAL A 21 -11.55 14.00 5.65
C VAL A 21 -10.29 14.68 5.12
N ARG A 22 -9.16 13.98 5.17
CA ARG A 22 -7.88 14.45 4.61
C ARG A 22 -7.27 13.37 3.73
N ASP A 23 -6.79 13.78 2.57
CA ASP A 23 -6.01 12.90 1.71
C ASP A 23 -4.64 12.60 2.29
N LEU A 24 -4.22 11.36 2.10
CA LEU A 24 -2.86 10.90 2.30
C LEU A 24 -2.24 10.59 0.93
N PRO A 25 -0.90 10.57 0.82
CA PRO A 25 -0.24 10.07 -0.37
C PRO A 25 -0.69 8.63 -0.68
N GLU A 26 -0.90 8.34 -1.96
CA GLU A 26 -1.18 6.98 -2.42
C GLU A 26 0.02 6.07 -2.11
N LEU A 27 -0.29 4.86 -1.64
CA LEU A 27 0.69 3.81 -1.36
C LEU A 27 0.39 2.60 -2.23
N CYS A 28 1.42 1.79 -2.45
CA CYS A 28 1.29 0.53 -3.17
C CYS A 28 0.84 -0.57 -2.20
N ASP A 29 -0.30 -1.20 -2.49
CA ASP A 29 -0.67 -2.47 -1.87
C ASP A 29 0.28 -3.58 -2.36
N VAL A 30 0.53 -4.55 -1.50
CA VAL A 30 1.41 -5.70 -1.81
C VAL A 30 0.55 -6.95 -2.00
N ASP A 31 0.13 -7.19 -3.23
CA ASP A 31 -0.68 -8.36 -3.59
C ASP A 31 0.17 -9.46 -4.27
N THR A 32 1.24 -9.06 -4.94
CA THR A 32 2.14 -9.94 -5.69
C THR A 32 3.60 -9.79 -5.24
N PRO A 33 4.47 -10.78 -5.53
CA PRO A 33 5.90 -10.66 -5.25
C PRO A 33 6.55 -9.41 -5.89
N ALA A 34 6.11 -9.03 -7.09
CA ALA A 34 6.61 -7.82 -7.75
C ALA A 34 6.25 -6.53 -7.01
N ASP A 35 5.13 -6.51 -6.28
CA ASP A 35 4.75 -5.37 -5.44
C ASP A 35 5.66 -5.28 -4.21
N ALA A 36 6.02 -6.42 -3.64
CA ALA A 36 6.95 -6.48 -2.52
C ALA A 36 8.34 -5.96 -2.91
N ASP A 37 8.83 -6.30 -4.11
CA ASP A 37 10.04 -5.73 -4.70
C ASP A 37 9.94 -4.19 -4.80
N ARG A 38 8.83 -3.67 -5.36
CA ARG A 38 8.60 -2.22 -5.51
C ARG A 38 8.58 -1.51 -4.16
N VAL A 39 7.87 -2.05 -3.18
CA VAL A 39 7.77 -1.46 -1.84
C VAL A 39 9.11 -1.53 -1.09
N ALA A 40 9.83 -2.64 -1.18
CA ALA A 40 11.16 -2.78 -0.58
C ALA A 40 12.15 -1.76 -1.16
N ALA A 41 12.13 -1.54 -2.47
CA ALA A 41 12.96 -0.55 -3.14
C ALA A 41 12.59 0.89 -2.77
N ALA A 42 11.29 1.19 -2.62
CA ALA A 42 10.82 2.52 -2.23
C ALA A 42 11.17 2.87 -0.77
N ALA A 43 11.31 1.88 0.10
CA ALA A 43 11.57 2.07 1.53
C ALA A 43 12.72 1.16 2.05
N PRO A 44 13.96 1.35 1.57
CA PRO A 44 15.04 0.34 1.67
C PRO A 44 15.56 0.13 3.09
N ARG A 45 15.36 1.11 3.99
CA ARG A 45 15.82 1.06 5.39
C ARG A 45 14.77 0.54 6.36
N THR A 46 13.68 -0.01 5.83
CA THR A 46 12.59 -0.53 6.66
C THR A 46 12.82 -2.00 7.02
N ARG A 47 12.13 -2.45 8.07
CA ARG A 47 12.04 -3.87 8.40
C ARG A 47 11.47 -4.70 7.24
N PHE A 48 10.54 -4.13 6.48
CA PHE A 48 9.91 -4.78 5.33
C PHE A 48 10.95 -5.09 4.26
N ALA A 49 11.70 -4.07 3.83
CA ALA A 49 12.75 -4.24 2.83
C ALA A 49 13.85 -5.21 3.29
N THR A 50 14.25 -5.13 4.56
CA THR A 50 15.26 -6.03 5.14
C THR A 50 14.80 -7.50 5.09
N LEU A 51 13.56 -7.78 5.50
CA LEU A 51 13.02 -9.13 5.45
C LEU A 51 12.84 -9.63 4.01
N HIS A 52 12.30 -8.78 3.13
CA HIS A 52 12.11 -9.11 1.72
C HIS A 52 13.42 -9.55 1.05
N HIS A 53 14.50 -8.76 1.22
CA HIS A 53 15.81 -9.12 0.69
C HIS A 53 16.35 -10.44 1.28
N GLY A 54 16.13 -10.70 2.57
CA GLY A 54 16.52 -11.96 3.20
C GLY A 54 15.81 -13.17 2.59
N LEU A 55 14.50 -13.08 2.35
CA LEU A 55 13.72 -14.15 1.72
C LEU A 55 14.15 -14.41 0.27
N CYS A 56 14.40 -13.35 -0.50
CA CYS A 56 14.89 -13.47 -1.87
C CYS A 56 16.29 -14.09 -1.95
N ALA A 57 17.15 -13.85 -0.95
CA ALA A 57 18.49 -14.42 -0.89
C ALA A 57 18.49 -15.94 -0.63
N VAL A 58 17.46 -16.47 0.05
CA VAL A 58 17.33 -17.91 0.34
C VAL A 58 16.67 -18.68 -0.81
N THR A 59 15.87 -18.00 -1.64
CA THR A 59 15.09 -18.63 -2.73
C THR A 59 15.82 -18.63 -4.08
N ARG A 60 17.01 -18.02 -4.15
CA ARG A 60 17.93 -18.10 -5.30
C ARG A 60 18.92 -19.24 -5.12
#